data_AF-A0A8T4HNU0-F1
#
_entry.id   AF-A0A8T4HNU0-F1
#
_cell.length_a   1.000
_cell.length_b   1.000
_cell.length_c   1.000
_cell.angle_alpha   90.00
_cell.angle_beta   90.00
_cell.angle_gamma   90.00
#
_symmetry.space_group_name_H-M   'P 1'
#
loop_
_entity.id
_entity.type
_entity.pdbx_description
1 polymer ?
#
loop_
_entity_poly.entity_id
_entity_poly.type
_entity_poly.pdbx_seq_one_letter_code
_entity_poly.pdbx_strand_id
1 'polypeptide(L)'
;MSVNLSKGQGISLQKSDGATLTAVRMGLGWQAAQRRGLFGKRTKEIDLDASAVLFADKQPVDVVFFRHLVSDDGSVKHTGDNLVGGAGQGGDDEAILVDLQRVPVHIDQIVFTVNSFTGQTFAEVENAFCRLVDETNGQEMARYTLTGGGQYTAQIMAKVHRQGSGWQMTAL
;
A
#
# COMPACT_ATOMS: atom_id res chain seq x y z
N MET A 1 -2.83 -17.45 8.73
CA MET A 1 -1.45 -17.01 9.06
C MET A 1 -1.07 -15.97 8.02
N SER A 2 -0.63 -14.78 8.43
CA SER A 2 -0.14 -13.76 7.50
C SER A 2 1.29 -14.11 7.05
N VAL A 3 1.61 -13.80 5.81
CA VAL A 3 2.96 -13.99 5.25
C VAL A 3 3.73 -12.68 5.37
N ASN A 4 4.88 -12.70 6.06
CA ASN A 4 5.83 -11.59 5.98
C ASN A 4 6.59 -11.69 4.67
N LEU A 5 6.39 -10.71 3.78
CA LEU A 5 7.05 -10.65 2.49
C LEU A 5 8.41 -9.97 2.62
N SER A 6 9.41 -10.54 1.95
CA SER A 6 10.66 -9.86 1.61
C SER A 6 10.54 -9.23 0.22
N LYS A 7 11.40 -8.24 -0.06
CA LYS A 7 11.49 -7.61 -1.38
C LYS A 7 11.65 -8.68 -2.48
N GLY A 8 10.83 -8.61 -3.52
CA GLY A 8 10.81 -9.56 -4.63
C GLY A 8 10.01 -10.84 -4.38
N GLN A 9 9.50 -11.08 -3.18
CA GLN A 9 8.61 -12.22 -2.93
C GLN A 9 7.20 -11.92 -3.41
N GLY A 10 6.59 -12.91 -4.07
CA GLY A 10 5.21 -12.87 -4.51
C GLY A 10 4.37 -13.97 -3.89
N ILE A 11 3.07 -13.69 -3.75
CA ILE A 11 2.07 -14.65 -3.28
C ILE A 11 0.88 -14.66 -4.24
N SER A 12 0.30 -15.83 -4.42
CA SER A 12 -0.98 -15.97 -5.13
C SER A 12 -2.10 -15.43 -4.24
N LEU A 13 -3.04 -14.66 -4.81
CA LEU A 13 -4.22 -14.17 -4.10
C LEU A 13 -5.36 -15.19 -4.23
N GLN A 14 -5.11 -16.37 -3.68
CA GLN A 14 -6.13 -17.40 -3.49
C GLN A 14 -6.41 -17.55 -2.00
N LYS A 15 -7.68 -17.72 -1.66
CA LYS A 15 -8.11 -18.02 -0.29
C LYS A 15 -7.64 -19.43 0.08
N SER A 16 -7.55 -19.69 1.38
CA SER A 16 -7.10 -21.00 1.91
C SER A 16 -8.01 -22.17 1.51
N ASP A 17 -9.25 -21.90 1.11
CA ASP A 17 -10.23 -22.86 0.61
C ASP A 17 -10.18 -23.04 -0.92
N GLY A 18 -9.24 -22.36 -1.61
CA GLY A 18 -9.10 -22.37 -3.06
C GLY A 18 -9.98 -21.36 -3.79
N ALA A 19 -10.79 -20.56 -3.08
CA ALA A 19 -11.60 -19.53 -3.71
C ALA A 19 -10.75 -18.34 -4.20
N THR A 20 -11.24 -17.64 -5.22
CA THR A 20 -10.59 -16.44 -5.77
C THR A 20 -10.86 -15.24 -4.87
N LEU A 21 -9.85 -14.39 -4.65
CA LEU A 21 -10.08 -13.12 -3.97
C LEU A 21 -10.93 -12.18 -4.83
N THR A 22 -11.91 -11.54 -4.21
CA THR A 22 -12.81 -10.61 -4.89
C THR A 22 -12.49 -9.15 -4.58
N ALA A 23 -12.03 -8.87 -3.36
CA ALA A 23 -11.65 -7.54 -2.93
C ALA A 23 -10.41 -7.58 -2.02
N VAL A 24 -9.49 -6.65 -2.23
CA VAL A 24 -8.32 -6.45 -1.38
C VAL A 24 -8.28 -5.04 -0.84
N ARG A 25 -7.61 -4.89 0.30
CA ARG A 25 -7.24 -3.60 0.86
C ARG A 25 -5.74 -3.54 1.06
N MET A 26 -5.11 -2.54 0.46
CA MET A 26 -3.73 -2.17 0.77
C MET A 26 -3.74 -1.15 1.88
N GLY A 27 -3.24 -1.55 3.05
CA GLY A 27 -3.08 -0.69 4.21
C GLY A 27 -1.64 -0.17 4.32
N LEU A 28 -1.50 1.12 4.58
CA LEU A 28 -0.25 1.79 4.90
C LEU A 28 -0.32 2.27 6.35
N GLY A 29 0.71 1.97 7.14
CA GLY A 29 0.86 2.53 8.48
C GLY A 29 2.28 3.00 8.70
N TRP A 30 2.46 4.13 9.38
CA TRP A 30 3.78 4.69 9.69
C TRP A 30 3.79 5.49 10.98
N GLN A 31 5.01 5.79 11.44
CA GLN A 31 5.24 6.66 12.58
C GLN A 31 6.41 7.59 12.28
N ALA A 32 6.29 8.86 12.67
CA ALA A 32 7.40 9.78 12.57
C ALA A 32 8.51 9.42 13.56
N ALA A 33 9.77 9.40 13.10
CA ALA A 33 10.91 9.12 13.97
C ALA A 33 11.03 10.15 15.09
N GLN A 34 11.28 9.68 16.31
CA GLN A 34 11.47 10.59 17.45
C GLN A 34 12.88 11.20 17.40
N ARG A 35 12.99 12.49 17.07
CA ARG A 35 14.27 13.21 17.24
C ARG A 35 14.41 13.72 18.67
N ARG A 36 15.52 13.33 19.31
CA ARG A 36 15.90 13.80 20.65
C ARG A 36 16.64 15.14 20.49
N GLY A 37 16.00 16.23 20.90
CA GLY A 37 16.62 17.56 20.94
C GLY A 37 17.16 17.90 22.33
N LEU A 38 17.96 18.97 22.42
CA LEU A 38 18.53 19.49 23.68
C LEU A 38 17.47 19.93 24.71
N PHE A 39 16.22 20.17 24.28
CA PHE A 39 15.09 20.60 25.14
C PHE A 39 13.86 19.69 25.00
N GLY A 40 14.06 18.38 24.82
CA GLY A 40 12.99 17.38 24.81
C GLY A 40 12.86 16.62 23.48
N LYS A 41 11.88 15.70 23.43
CA LYS A 41 11.54 14.96 22.21
C LYS A 41 10.69 15.86 21.30
N ARG A 42 11.13 16.10 20.07
CA ARG A 42 10.28 16.72 19.02
C ARG A 42 9.99 15.66 17.97
N THR A 43 8.72 15.37 17.77
CA THR A 43 8.21 14.64 16.61
C THR A 43 7.84 15.67 15.54
N LYS A 44 8.38 15.49 14.33
CA LYS A 44 7.92 16.23 13.16
C LYS A 44 6.80 15.40 12.55
N GLU A 45 5.64 15.99 12.27
CA GLU A 45 4.59 15.32 11.49
C GLU A 45 5.17 14.96 10.11
N ILE A 46 4.95 13.71 9.69
CA ILE A 46 5.39 13.21 8.38
C ILE A 46 4.14 12.75 7.66
N ASP A 47 3.95 13.34 6.50
CA ASP A 47 2.85 13.04 5.60
C ASP A 47 3.35 12.04 4.55
N LEU A 48 2.80 10.82 4.58
CA LEU A 48 3.04 9.78 3.59
C LEU A 48 1.76 9.50 2.84
N ASP A 49 1.79 9.68 1.52
CA ASP A 49 0.67 9.36 0.66
C ASP A 49 0.80 7.94 0.14
N ALA A 50 -0.28 7.16 0.22
CA ALA A 50 -0.48 5.97 -0.59
C ALA A 50 -1.06 6.36 -1.96
N SER A 51 -0.63 5.64 -3.00
CA SER A 51 -1.22 5.78 -4.34
C SER A 51 -1.29 4.42 -5.04
N ALA A 52 -2.22 4.29 -5.98
CA ALA A 52 -2.38 3.12 -6.82
C ALA A 52 -2.40 3.53 -8.29
N VAL A 53 -1.47 3.00 -9.08
CA VAL A 53 -1.37 3.24 -10.52
C VAL A 53 -1.89 2.02 -11.25
N LEU A 54 -2.93 2.19 -12.06
CA LEU A 54 -3.49 1.14 -12.89
C LEU A 54 -2.81 1.18 -14.25
N PHE A 55 -2.39 0.01 -14.73
CA PHE A 55 -1.73 -0.12 -16.02
C PHE A 55 -2.50 -1.04 -16.95
N ALA A 56 -2.47 -0.69 -18.23
CA ALA A 56 -2.86 -1.52 -19.36
C ALA A 56 -1.69 -1.61 -20.33
N ASP A 57 -1.24 -2.81 -20.65
CA ASP A 57 -0.12 -3.07 -21.58
C ASP A 57 1.14 -2.26 -21.23
N LYS A 58 1.46 -2.19 -19.93
CA LYS A 58 2.59 -1.42 -19.35
C LYS A 58 2.48 0.10 -19.48
N GLN A 59 1.35 0.63 -19.94
CA GLN A 59 1.06 2.07 -19.91
C GLN A 59 0.18 2.40 -18.71
N PRO A 60 0.51 3.43 -17.91
CA PRO A 60 -0.38 3.90 -16.87
C PRO A 60 -1.61 4.51 -17.53
N VAL A 61 -2.79 4.04 -17.13
CA VAL A 61 -4.07 4.52 -17.69
C VAL A 61 -4.91 5.27 -16.66
N ASP A 62 -4.68 5.01 -15.38
CA ASP A 62 -5.35 5.71 -14.28
C ASP A 62 -4.46 5.72 -13.03
N VAL A 63 -4.65 6.70 -12.15
CA VAL A 63 -3.94 6.87 -10.89
C VAL A 63 -4.93 7.28 -9.81
N VAL A 64 -5.00 6.51 -8.73
CA VAL A 64 -5.76 6.82 -7.52
C VAL A 64 -4.81 7.32 -6.44
N PHE A 65 -5.10 8.49 -5.89
CA PHE A 65 -4.31 9.19 -4.87
C PHE A 65 -5.17 10.23 -4.14
N PHE A 66 -4.61 10.99 -3.19
CA PHE A 66 -5.36 11.92 -2.35
C PHE A 66 -6.24 12.96 -3.08
N ARG A 67 -5.94 13.32 -4.34
CA ARG A 67 -6.81 14.21 -5.16
C ARG A 67 -7.72 13.48 -6.15
N HIS A 68 -7.48 12.20 -6.38
CA HIS A 68 -8.29 11.35 -7.24
C HIS A 68 -8.63 10.07 -6.49
N LEU A 69 -9.65 10.15 -5.62
CA LEU A 69 -9.92 9.13 -4.60
C LEU A 69 -10.56 7.86 -5.15
N VAL A 70 -11.06 7.86 -6.38
CA VAL A 70 -11.73 6.72 -6.99
C VAL A 70 -11.27 6.65 -8.44
N SER A 71 -10.92 5.46 -8.92
CA SER A 71 -10.56 5.26 -10.32
C SER A 71 -11.74 5.54 -11.26
N ASP A 72 -11.46 5.82 -12.53
CA ASP A 72 -12.47 6.10 -13.55
C ASP A 72 -13.45 4.93 -13.73
N ASP A 73 -12.98 3.69 -13.54
CA ASP A 73 -13.79 2.47 -13.56
C ASP A 73 -14.49 2.15 -12.22
N GLY A 74 -14.15 2.89 -11.16
CA GLY A 74 -14.65 2.72 -9.80
C GLY A 74 -14.23 1.42 -9.11
N SER A 75 -13.24 0.70 -9.63
CA SER A 75 -12.69 -0.53 -9.06
C SER A 75 -11.68 -0.28 -7.94
N VAL A 76 -11.01 0.88 -7.93
CA VAL A 76 -10.03 1.27 -6.92
C VAL A 76 -10.53 2.50 -6.17
N LYS A 77 -10.40 2.51 -4.84
CA LYS A 77 -10.82 3.61 -3.98
C LYS A 77 -9.82 3.87 -2.86
N HIS A 78 -9.35 5.11 -2.77
CA HIS A 78 -8.62 5.66 -1.63
C HIS A 78 -9.58 5.97 -0.48
N THR A 79 -9.24 5.61 0.76
CA THR A 79 -10.10 5.88 1.93
C THR A 79 -10.05 7.31 2.43
N GLY A 80 -9.07 8.08 1.98
CA GLY A 80 -8.81 9.46 2.40
C GLY A 80 -7.36 9.62 2.83
N ASP A 81 -6.91 10.86 2.79
CA ASP A 81 -5.54 11.27 3.10
C ASP A 81 -5.36 11.44 4.62
N ASN A 82 -4.26 10.94 5.16
CA ASN A 82 -3.85 11.11 6.55
C ASN A 82 -2.55 11.91 6.68
N LEU A 83 -2.73 13.22 6.77
CA LEU A 83 -1.67 14.24 6.83
C LEU A 83 -0.68 14.11 7.99
N VAL A 84 -1.01 13.36 9.05
CA VAL A 84 -0.23 13.31 10.30
C VAL A 84 0.33 11.91 10.61
N GLY A 85 -0.36 10.86 10.14
CA GLY A 85 -0.10 9.47 10.50
C GLY A 85 -0.17 9.22 12.02
N GLY A 86 0.46 8.14 12.48
CA GLY A 86 0.64 7.87 13.91
C GLY A 86 -0.11 6.66 14.45
N ALA A 87 -0.88 5.94 13.63
CA ALA A 87 -1.35 4.61 13.98
C ALA A 87 -0.14 3.67 14.14
N GLY A 88 0.89 3.81 13.30
CA GLY A 88 2.05 2.93 13.32
C GLY A 88 1.60 1.46 13.33
N GLN A 89 2.17 0.61 14.19
CA GLN A 89 1.76 -0.80 14.30
C GLN A 89 0.30 -1.01 14.77
N GLY A 90 -0.39 0.02 15.25
CA GLY A 90 -1.75 -0.05 15.78
C GLY A 90 -2.87 -0.07 14.73
N GLY A 91 -2.58 0.25 13.46
CA GLY A 91 -3.59 0.31 12.41
C GLY A 91 -3.05 0.82 11.08
N ASP A 92 -3.94 0.93 10.10
CA ASP A 92 -3.60 1.58 8.83
C ASP A 92 -3.91 3.06 8.96
N ASP A 93 -2.91 3.90 8.71
CA ASP A 93 -3.05 5.35 8.61
C ASP A 93 -3.78 5.73 7.31
N GLU A 94 -3.50 5.01 6.22
CA GLU A 94 -4.19 5.12 4.93
C GLU A 94 -4.52 3.75 4.34
N ALA A 95 -5.56 3.70 3.51
CA ALA A 95 -5.92 2.48 2.81
C ALA A 95 -6.42 2.73 1.38
N ILE A 96 -6.09 1.79 0.50
CA ILE A 96 -6.64 1.69 -0.86
C ILE A 96 -7.38 0.38 -1.00
N LEU A 97 -8.68 0.48 -1.27
CA LEU A 97 -9.59 -0.62 -1.55
C LEU A 97 -9.55 -0.93 -3.04
N VAL A 98 -9.49 -2.21 -3.40
CA VAL A 98 -9.57 -2.67 -4.79
C VAL A 98 -10.57 -3.79 -4.90
N ASP A 99 -11.61 -3.57 -5.70
CA ASP A 99 -12.56 -4.59 -6.13
C ASP A 99 -12.03 -5.27 -7.41
N LEU A 100 -11.37 -6.41 -7.22
CA LEU A 100 -10.73 -7.19 -8.28
C LEU A 100 -11.72 -7.73 -9.31
N GLN A 101 -13.01 -7.81 -8.98
CA GLN A 101 -14.05 -8.25 -9.92
C GLN A 101 -14.50 -7.13 -10.85
N ARG A 102 -14.39 -5.88 -10.39
CA ARG A 102 -14.73 -4.69 -11.18
C ARG A 102 -13.58 -4.15 -12.02
N VAL A 103 -12.34 -4.55 -11.72
CA VAL A 103 -11.17 -4.18 -12.54
C VAL A 103 -11.38 -4.65 -13.98
N PRO A 104 -11.39 -3.74 -14.97
CA PRO A 104 -11.55 -4.08 -16.37
C PRO A 104 -10.50 -5.08 -16.87
N VAL A 105 -10.86 -5.86 -17.89
CA VAL A 105 -9.98 -6.92 -18.42
C VAL A 105 -8.68 -6.39 -19.04
N HIS A 106 -8.69 -5.16 -19.54
CA HIS A 106 -7.51 -4.53 -20.15
C HIS A 106 -6.50 -4.04 -19.09
N ILE A 107 -6.90 -3.91 -17.82
CA ILE A 107 -5.98 -3.59 -16.73
C ILE A 107 -5.27 -4.88 -16.31
N ASP A 108 -3.96 -4.95 -16.56
CA ASP A 108 -3.14 -6.14 -16.27
C ASP A 108 -2.47 -6.07 -14.89
N GLN A 109 -2.23 -4.85 -14.38
CA GLN A 109 -1.53 -4.65 -13.11
C GLN A 109 -1.95 -3.35 -12.42
N ILE A 110 -1.90 -3.39 -11.10
CA ILE A 110 -2.10 -2.25 -10.20
C ILE A 110 -0.85 -2.17 -9.33
N VAL A 111 -0.17 -1.04 -9.38
CA VAL A 111 1.07 -0.79 -8.65
C VAL A 111 0.79 0.16 -7.51
N PHE A 112 1.12 -0.26 -6.29
CA PHE A 112 0.97 0.55 -5.09
C PHE A 112 2.29 1.24 -4.77
N THR A 113 2.22 2.54 -4.58
CA THR A 113 3.36 3.39 -4.27
C THR A 113 3.11 4.16 -3.00
N VAL A 114 4.19 4.54 -2.32
CA VAL A 114 4.16 5.45 -1.19
C VAL A 114 5.18 6.54 -1.42
N ASN A 115 4.80 7.79 -1.16
CA ASN A 115 5.68 8.94 -1.24
C ASN A 115 5.49 9.86 -0.03
N SER A 116 6.55 10.58 0.35
CA SER A 116 6.42 11.66 1.33
C SER A 116 5.96 12.94 0.64
N PHE A 117 4.77 13.42 1.00
CA PHE A 117 4.25 14.70 0.51
C PHE A 117 5.09 15.87 1.01
N THR A 118 5.47 15.82 2.28
CA THR A 118 6.23 16.85 2.99
C THR A 118 7.74 16.79 2.72
N GLY A 119 8.21 15.87 1.87
CA GLY A 119 9.60 15.76 1.42
C GLY A 119 10.58 15.17 2.43
N GLN A 120 10.09 14.48 3.46
CA GLN A 120 10.97 13.73 4.37
C GLN A 120 11.47 12.47 3.69
N THR A 121 12.67 12.05 4.06
CA THR A 121 13.20 10.76 3.61
C THR A 121 12.62 9.64 4.45
N PHE A 122 12.52 8.43 3.89
CA PHE A 122 12.09 7.27 4.68
C PHE A 122 13.03 6.95 5.85
N ALA A 123 14.27 7.48 5.86
CA ALA A 123 15.16 7.41 7.02
C ALA A 123 14.62 8.15 8.26
N GLU A 124 13.66 9.06 8.07
CA GLU A 124 12.99 9.80 9.15
C GLU A 124 11.66 9.15 9.55
N VAL A 125 11.34 8.00 8.97
CA VAL A 125 10.11 7.24 9.23
C VAL A 125 10.45 5.96 9.99
N GLU A 126 9.71 5.71 11.07
CA GLU A 126 9.80 4.51 11.88
C GLU A 126 8.54 3.65 11.73
N ASN A 127 8.68 2.34 11.93
CA ASN A 127 7.57 1.38 11.94
C ASN A 127 6.66 1.46 10.70
N ALA A 128 7.19 1.92 9.56
CA ALA A 128 6.44 1.92 8.32
C ALA A 128 6.21 0.49 7.84
N PHE A 129 4.99 0.18 7.46
CA PHE A 129 4.65 -1.07 6.80
C PHE A 129 3.57 -0.85 5.75
N CYS A 130 3.53 -1.78 4.82
CA CYS A 130 2.40 -1.98 3.96
C CYS A 130 1.85 -3.38 4.15
N ARG A 131 0.53 -3.54 4.12
CA ARG A 131 -0.10 -4.85 4.22
C ARG A 131 -1.22 -5.02 3.21
N LEU A 132 -1.43 -6.25 2.79
CA LEU A 132 -2.56 -6.65 1.98
C LEU A 132 -3.54 -7.43 2.85
N VAL A 133 -4.79 -7.01 2.84
CA VAL A 133 -5.89 -7.61 3.59
C VAL A 133 -6.96 -8.08 2.61
N ASP A 134 -7.48 -9.29 2.80
CA ASP A 134 -8.71 -9.75 2.14
C ASP A 134 -9.90 -9.03 2.78
N GLU A 135 -10.55 -8.16 2.01
CA GLU A 135 -11.62 -7.31 2.54
C GLU A 135 -12.90 -8.10 2.85
N THR A 136 -13.02 -9.34 2.34
CA THR A 136 -14.22 -10.16 2.58
C THR A 136 -14.28 -10.75 3.99
N ASN A 137 -13.12 -10.92 4.64
CA ASN A 137 -13.00 -11.55 5.95
C ASN A 137 -12.03 -10.81 6.91
N GLY A 138 -11.40 -9.73 6.45
CA GLY A 138 -10.42 -8.94 7.22
C GLY A 138 -9.09 -9.64 7.45
N GLN A 139 -8.81 -10.76 6.77
CA GLN A 139 -7.58 -11.51 6.96
C GLN A 139 -6.39 -10.80 6.32
N GLU A 140 -5.38 -10.50 7.13
CA GLU A 140 -4.09 -10.04 6.63
C GLU A 140 -3.39 -11.19 5.89
N MET A 141 -3.24 -11.03 4.57
CA MET A 141 -2.61 -12.02 3.70
C MET A 141 -1.10 -11.84 3.66
N ALA A 142 -0.67 -10.57 3.56
CA ALA A 142 0.73 -10.22 3.44
C ALA A 142 1.04 -8.94 4.21
N ARG A 143 2.27 -8.87 4.72
CA ARG A 143 2.83 -7.66 5.32
C ARG A 143 4.26 -7.47 4.85
N TYR A 144 4.60 -6.24 4.50
CA TYR A 144 5.93 -5.79 4.15
C TYR A 144 6.32 -4.62 5.06
N THR A 145 7.30 -4.84 5.93
CA THR A 145 7.81 -3.82 6.85
C THR A 145 8.98 -3.08 6.22
N LEU A 146 8.88 -1.76 6.10
CA LEU A 146 9.99 -0.91 5.67
C LEU A 146 10.95 -0.72 6.85
N THR A 147 11.90 -1.64 6.99
CA THR A 147 12.92 -1.55 8.03
C THR A 147 14.11 -0.73 7.54
N GLY A 148 14.44 0.36 8.22
CA GLY A 148 15.68 1.12 7.98
C GLY A 148 15.65 2.00 6.73
N GLY A 149 14.57 2.76 6.54
CA GLY A 149 14.32 3.60 5.37
C GLY A 149 15.54 4.40 4.88
N GLY A 150 15.64 4.55 3.56
CA GLY A 150 16.81 5.16 2.92
C GLY A 150 16.65 6.65 2.61
N GLN A 151 17.65 7.20 1.91
CA GLN A 151 17.69 8.58 1.41
C GLN A 151 16.82 8.76 0.15
N TYR A 152 15.60 8.25 0.19
CA TYR A 152 14.59 8.40 -0.87
C TYR A 152 13.29 8.88 -0.24
N THR A 153 12.45 9.50 -1.06
CA THR A 153 11.16 10.09 -0.67
C THR A 153 9.97 9.37 -1.28
N ALA A 154 10.21 8.38 -2.15
CA ALA A 154 9.17 7.54 -2.74
C ALA A 154 9.66 6.09 -2.89
N GLN A 155 8.74 5.15 -2.76
CA GLN A 155 8.99 3.72 -2.94
C GLN A 155 7.78 3.04 -3.59
N ILE A 156 8.06 2.10 -4.50
CA ILE A 156 7.05 1.16 -4.98
C ILE A 156 6.96 0.03 -3.97
N MET A 157 5.77 -0.19 -3.41
CA MET A 157 5.57 -1.13 -2.31
C MET A 157 5.26 -2.53 -2.80
N ALA A 158 4.30 -2.61 -3.72
CA ALA A 158 3.83 -3.86 -4.25
C ALA A 158 3.17 -3.64 -5.60
N LYS A 159 3.06 -4.73 -6.35
CA LYS A 159 2.16 -4.81 -7.49
C LYS A 159 1.19 -5.97 -7.31
N VAL A 160 -0.04 -5.77 -7.73
CA VAL A 160 -1.05 -6.80 -7.91
C VAL A 160 -1.28 -6.93 -9.41
N HIS A 161 -1.08 -8.11 -9.97
CA HIS A 161 -1.17 -8.34 -11.41
C HIS A 161 -1.91 -9.62 -11.72
N ARG A 162 -2.53 -9.67 -12.90
CA ARG A 162 -3.24 -10.86 -13.36
C ARG A 162 -2.24 -11.98 -13.65
N GLN A 163 -2.55 -13.18 -13.18
CA GLN A 163 -1.79 -14.39 -13.48
C GLN A 163 -2.75 -15.57 -13.69
N GLY A 164 -2.79 -16.09 -14.92
CA GLY A 164 -3.75 -17.12 -15.30
C GLY A 164 -5.19 -16.62 -15.14
N SER A 165 -6.01 -17.35 -14.37
CA SER A 165 -7.38 -16.96 -14.04
C SER A 165 -7.52 -16.13 -12.77
N GLY A 166 -6.42 -15.80 -12.10
CA GLY A 166 -6.43 -15.11 -10.80
C GLY A 166 -5.51 -13.90 -10.75
N TRP A 167 -5.23 -13.48 -9.52
CA TRP A 167 -4.37 -12.36 -9.21
C TRP A 167 -3.17 -12.82 -8.38
N GLN A 168 -2.02 -12.20 -8.62
CA GLN A 168 -0.80 -12.42 -7.85
C GLN A 168 -0.27 -11.08 -7.33
N MET A 169 0.12 -11.06 -6.06
CA MET A 169 0.82 -9.92 -5.46
C MET A 169 2.33 -10.16 -5.49
N THR A 170 3.11 -9.11 -5.68
CA THR A 170 4.57 -9.13 -5.50
C THR A 170 5.00 -7.91 -4.73
N ALA A 171 5.76 -8.09 -3.65
CA ALA A 171 6.43 -6.99 -2.94
C ALA A 171 7.64 -6.53 -3.76
N LEU A 172 7.82 -5.21 -3.91
CA LEU A 172 8.80 -4.62 -4.83
C LEU A 172 9.96 -3.90 -4.14
#